data_AF-A0A965KM74-F1
#
_entry.id   AF-A0A965KM74-F1
#
_cell.length_a   1.000
_cell.length_b   1.000
_cell.length_c   1.000
_cell.angle_alpha   90.00
_cell.angle_beta   90.00
_cell.angle_gamma   90.00
#
_symmetry.space_group_name_H-M   'P 1'
#
loop_
_entity.id
_entity.type
_entity.pdbx_description
1 polymer ?
#
loop_
_entity_poly.entity_id
_entity_poly.type
_entity_poly.pdbx_seq_one_letter_code
_entity_poly.pdbx_strand_id
1 'polypeptide(L)' 'MRQVLISGAVALFFALFGTPVLIRLLAKRGYGQIIRDDGPSSHHTKRGTPTMGGLIIIFAAIAGYLASHGLTQTAMTA' A
#
# COMPACT_ATOMS: atom_id res chain seq x y z
N MET A 1 -9.28 0.85 -22.70
CA MET A 1 -8.12 -0.02 -22.42
C MET A 1 -6.86 0.74 -22.00
N ARG A 2 -6.37 1.73 -22.78
CA ARG A 2 -5.14 2.49 -22.44
C ARG A 2 -5.09 3.04 -21.01
N GLN A 3 -6.17 3.67 -20.52
CA GLN A 3 -6.23 4.23 -19.16
C GLN A 3 -6.06 3.16 -18.08
N VAL A 4 -6.72 2.00 -18.25
CA VAL A 4 -6.65 0.87 -17.31
C VAL A 4 -5.23 0.30 -17.25
N LEU A 5 -4.55 0.20 -18.40
CA LEU A 5 -3.16 -0.25 -18.44
C LEU A 5 -2.21 0.73 -17.75
N ILE A 6 -2.37 2.03 -17.99
CA ILE A 6 -1.55 3.07 -17.36
C ILE A 6 -1.80 3.12 -15.84
N SER A 7 -3.05 3.16 -15.41
CA SER A 7 -3.38 3.20 -13.98
C SER A 7 -2.92 1.95 -13.27
N GLY A 8 -3.09 0.77 -13.88
CA GLY A 8 -2.61 -0.50 -13.36
C GLY A 8 -1.08 -0.54 -13.23
N ALA A 9 -0.35 -0.09 -14.25
CA ALA A 9 1.11 -0.05 -14.20
C ALA A 9 1.66 0.90 -13.12
N VAL A 10 1.07 2.09 -13.01
CA VAL A 10 1.45 3.08 -11.99
C VAL A 10 1.10 2.58 -10.58
N ALA A 11 -0.09 2.02 -10.40
CA ALA A 11 -0.50 1.46 -9.11
C ALA A 11 0.40 0.28 -8.69
N LEU A 12 0.74 -0.61 -9.63
CA LEU A 12 1.64 -1.73 -9.37
C LEU A 12 3.03 -1.25 -8.96
N PHE A 13 3.57 -0.23 -9.64
CA PHE A 13 4.86 0.37 -9.28
C PHE A 13 4.85 0.88 -7.83
N PHE A 14 3.86 1.68 -7.44
CA PHE A 14 3.79 2.18 -6.08
C PHE A 14 3.53 1.08 -5.04
N ALA A 15 2.72 0.07 -5.36
CA ALA A 15 2.49 -1.04 -4.46
C ALA A 15 3.78 -1.85 -4.22
N LEU A 16 4.53 -2.20 -5.28
CA LEU A 16 5.74 -3.01 -5.14
C LEU A 16 6.87 -2.26 -4.42
N PHE A 17 7.14 -1.02 -4.80
CA PHE A 17 8.28 -0.27 -4.26
C PHE A 17 7.93 0.52 -3.00
N GLY A 18 6.68 0.97 -2.86
CA GLY A 18 6.24 1.75 -1.71
C GLY A 18 5.97 0.90 -0.47
N THR A 19 5.52 -0.35 -0.62
CA THR A 19 5.26 -1.25 0.51
C THR A 19 6.49 -1.46 1.42
N PRO A 20 7.69 -1.84 0.92
CA PRO A 20 8.85 -2.02 1.78
C PRO A 20 9.31 -0.72 2.47
N VAL A 21 9.15 0.43 1.79
CA VAL A 21 9.44 1.74 2.38
C VAL A 21 8.48 2.05 3.53
N LEU A 22 7.18 1.83 3.31
CA LEU A 22 6.14 2.05 4.29
C LEU A 22 6.30 1.11 5.49
N ILE A 23 6.60 -0.17 5.27
CA ILE A 23 6.88 -1.15 6.33
C ILE A 23 8.01 -0.64 7.23
N ARG A 24 9.13 -0.20 6.66
CA ARG A 24 10.27 0.34 7.43
C ARG A 24 9.88 1.59 8.21
N LEU A 25 9.08 2.48 7.62
CA LEU A 25 8.61 3.70 8.28
C LEU A 25 7.68 3.39 9.47
N LEU A 26 6.69 2.53 9.26
CA LEU A 26 5.73 2.14 10.30
C LEU A 26 6.40 1.36 11.43
N ALA A 27 7.32 0.47 11.11
CA ALA A 27 8.12 -0.26 12.10
C ALA A 27 8.96 0.70 12.96
N LYS A 28 9.62 1.70 12.35
CA LYS A 28 10.36 2.74 13.10
C LYS A 28 9.48 3.58 14.02
N ARG A 29 8.21 3.77 13.68
CA ARG A 29 7.22 4.51 14.47
C ARG A 29 6.55 3.65 15.55
N GLY A 30 6.87 2.36 15.64
CA GLY A 30 6.26 1.45 16.60
C GLY A 30 4.83 1.02 16.25
N TYR A 31 4.35 1.25 15.02
CA TYR A 31 3.03 0.82 14.55
C TYR A 31 3.01 -0.68 14.17
N GLY A 32 3.59 -1.52 15.03
CA GLY A 32 3.59 -2.96 14.90
C GLY A 32 2.37 -3.59 15.58
N GLN A 33 1.98 -4.78 15.12
CA GLN A 33 0.91 -5.55 15.74
C GLN A 33 1.33 -5.98 17.15
N ILE A 34 0.52 -5.62 18.13
CA ILE A 34 0.63 -6.13 19.51
C ILE A 34 -0.01 -7.52 19.52
N ILE A 35 0.74 -8.51 20.00
CA ILE A 35 0.28 -9.89 20.16
C ILE A 35 0.02 -10.10 21.65
N ARG A 36 -1.12 -10.72 21.98
CA ARG A 36 -1.49 -11.08 23.35
C ARG A 36 -0.68 -12.29 23.82
N ASP A 37 -0.27 -12.29 25.08
CA ASP A 37 0.67 -13.28 25.63
C ASP A 37 0.04 -14.64 26.01
N ASP A 38 -1.28 -14.76 25.98
CA ASP A 38 -2.03 -16.00 26.27
C ASP A 38 -2.23 -16.91 25.05
N GLY A 39 -1.71 -16.50 23.88
CA GLY A 39 -1.90 -17.19 22.61
C GLY A 39 -0.88 -18.33 22.38
N PRO A 40 -1.08 -19.14 21.32
CA PRO A 40 -0.09 -20.12 20.90
C PRO A 40 1.27 -19.47 20.62
N SER A 41 2.37 -20.13 20.97
CA SER A 41 3.73 -19.61 20.78
C SER A 41 4.02 -19.18 19.33
N SER A 42 3.40 -19.83 18.35
CA SER A 42 3.49 -19.50 16.92
C SER A 42 2.93 -18.11 16.55
N HIS A 43 2.07 -17.53 17.38
CA HIS A 43 1.51 -16.20 17.16
C HIS A 43 2.51 -15.08 17.49
N HIS A 44 3.47 -15.33 18.39
CA HIS A 44 4.49 -14.34 18.75
C HIS A 44 5.45 -14.00 17.61
N THR A 45 5.59 -14.89 16.61
CA THR A 45 6.38 -14.63 15.39
C THR A 45 5.86 -13.45 14.58
N LYS A 46 4.58 -13.08 14.75
CA LYS A 46 3.96 -11.94 14.06
C LYS A 46 4.14 -10.61 14.81
N ARG A 47 4.70 -10.63 16.03
CA ARG A 47 4.90 -9.44 16.86
C ARG A 47 5.77 -8.43 16.13
N GLY A 48 5.32 -7.17 16.10
CA GLY A 48 6.04 -6.09 15.42
C GLY A 48 5.80 -5.99 13.91
N THR A 49 4.99 -6.88 13.30
CA THR A 49 4.56 -6.70 11.91
C THR A 49 3.73 -5.43 11.77
N PRO A 50 4.08 -4.48 10.88
CA PRO A 50 3.38 -3.19 10.81
C PRO A 50 1.92 -3.33 10.35
N THR A 51 1.01 -2.58 10.98
CA THR A 51 -0.45 -2.80 10.86
C THR A 51 -1.19 -1.91 9.86
N MET A 52 -0.52 -1.19 8.96
CA MET A 52 -1.17 -0.26 8.02
C MET A 52 -0.72 -0.40 6.56
N GLY A 53 -0.62 -1.64 6.07
CA GLY A 53 -0.28 -1.91 4.67
C GLY A 53 -1.26 -1.31 3.66
N GLY A 54 -2.55 -1.22 3.99
CA GLY A 54 -3.58 -0.67 3.08
C GLY A 54 -3.35 0.77 2.62
N LEU A 55 -2.57 1.56 3.38
CA LEU A 55 -2.26 2.95 3.01
C LEU A 55 -1.56 3.03 1.65
N ILE A 56 -0.62 2.12 1.36
CA ILE A 56 0.08 2.16 0.07
C ILE A 56 -0.83 1.75 -1.08
N ILE A 57 -1.81 0.89 -0.84
CA ILE A 57 -2.77 0.45 -1.86
C ILE A 57 -3.73 1.58 -2.22
N ILE A 58 -4.27 2.28 -1.22
CA ILE A 58 -5.13 3.45 -1.43
C ILE A 58 -4.35 4.54 -2.18
N PHE A 59 -3.13 4.84 -1.71
CA PHE A 59 -2.25 5.80 -2.37
C PHE A 59 -1.96 5.40 -3.83
N ALA A 60 -1.58 4.15 -4.08
CA ALA A 60 -1.28 3.64 -5.41
C ALA A 60 -2.50 3.70 -6.35
N ALA A 61 -3.70 3.41 -5.85
CA ALA A 61 -4.93 3.49 -6.63
C ALA A 61 -5.24 4.94 -7.04
N ILE A 62 -5.14 5.89 -6.11
CA ILE A 62 -5.36 7.32 -6.38
C ILE A 62 -4.29 7.83 -7.36
N ALA A 63 -3.02 7.50 -7.12
CA ALA A 63 -1.91 7.89 -7.99
C ALA A 63 -2.07 7.34 -9.42
N GLY A 64 -2.45 6.06 -9.54
CA GLY A 64 -2.72 5.44 -10.84
C GLY A 64 -3.89 6.07 -11.59
N TYR A 65 -4.97 6.39 -10.88
CA TYR A 65 -6.11 7.10 -11.45
C TYR A 65 -5.71 8.51 -11.94
N LEU A 66 -5.04 9.31 -11.10
CA LEU A 66 -4.63 10.66 -11.48
C LEU A 66 -3.61 10.66 -12.63
N ALA A 67 -2.64 9.76 -12.60
CA ALA A 67 -1.64 9.63 -13.66
C ALA A 67 -2.28 9.25 -15.00
N SER A 68 -3.22 8.29 -15.02
CA SER A 68 -3.86 7.87 -16.27
C SER A 68 -4.71 8.98 -16.89
N HIS A 69 -5.41 9.78 -16.09
CA HIS A 69 -6.20 10.92 -16.55
C HIS A 69 -5.32 12.08 -17.01
N GLY A 70 -4.26 12.42 -16.26
CA GLY A 70 -3.31 13.46 -16.64
C GLY A 70 -2.57 13.16 -17.95
N LEU A 71 -2.13 11.92 -18.13
CA LEU A 71 -1.42 11.46 -19.34
C LEU A 71 -2.33 11.25 -20.55
N THR A 72 -3.63 10.98 -20.32
CA THR A 72 -4.59 10.77 -21.42
C THR A 72 -5.39 12.02 -21.75
N GLN A 73 -5.27 13.09 -20.94
CA GLN A 73 -6.03 14.35 -21.09
C GLN A 73 -7.55 14.09 -21.18
N THR A 74 -8.02 13.02 -20.55
CA THR A 74 -9.43 12.61 -20.51
C THR A 74 -10.08 13.14 -19.26
N ALA A 75 -11.35 13.55 -19.39
CA ALA A 75 -12.14 14.04 -18.25
C ALA A 75 -12.18 12.99 -17.13
N MET A 76 -12.00 13.46 -15.90
CA MET A 76 -12.12 12.64 -14.69
C MET A 76 -13.59 12.29 -14.49
N THR A 77 -13.86 11.00 -14.35
CA THR A 77 -15.20 10.51 -14.04
C THR A 77 -15.32 10.23 -12.54
N ALA A 78 -16.45 10.60 -11.95
CA ALA A 78 -16.79 10.26 -10.57
C ALA A 78 -17.12 8.77 -10.43
#